data_AF-A0A1F2REY6-F1
#
_entry.id   AF-A0A1F2REY6-F1
#
_cell.length_a   1.000
_cell.length_b   1.000
_cell.length_c   1.000
_cell.angle_alpha   90.00
_cell.angle_beta   90.00
_cell.angle_gamma   90.00
#
_symmetry.space_group_name_H-M   'P 1'
#
loop_
_entity.id
_entity.type
_entity.pdbx_description
1 polymer ?
#
loop_
_entity_poly.entity_id
_entity_poly.type
_entity_poly.pdbx_seq_one_letter_code
_entity_poly.pdbx_strand_id
1 'polypeptide(L)'
;MAAERKGMYLSFIRGCAAFILWLTVLGTARAQQSGLPAGLERIPRVSSAEVMARPVALDPGAGRMRQKVTTSSAEAQAYYDQGVAYLHSYVWVEAARSFQQALRRDPELAMAELGLAKAHFNAEALADAFDHMKKAAQLAANGKLTPKEAKWIALGQLQLETIFAAPQERNRKLEEYRRGIDELIAMDPDDAHAWVLRGNAQEARASGRGQGGGVGSIAYYEAALLHDPNHWGANHYLIHSYEGLGRYEKSGEHGAKYAAAVSGVPHAQHMYAHVLPRLGKWQEALSQLAKADKLQRQYFDKGIPPVEEWHHGHNIHLMGSVHLRLGHEKEAEQLLREAFYLPVRSLRDGRFTDPWIEYLLLRGRYEEALKAAREAQQRPLALARFVGSVRAAEALLALGRTDEAHQEHEQAKAHLKTFQEDVANHPLYGQQPRNWEESLLKPLEAQFALLGPNPKEGEDALLKLADRFAGETGFDGWVTGLFRLEQLAGLAQRAGRNQLAQALLERIHRIDPDYVPKVRVAAAGTQADQAARQ
;
A
#
# COMPACT_ATOMS: atom_id res chain seq x y z
N MET A 1 23.40 0.58 -101.79
CA MET A 1 23.12 -0.28 -100.61
C MET A 1 22.55 0.64 -99.53
N ALA A 2 21.30 1.07 -99.60
CA ALA A 2 20.05 0.34 -99.31
C ALA A 2 19.88 -0.02 -97.82
N ALA A 3 18.85 0.60 -97.22
CA ALA A 3 18.08 0.26 -96.01
C ALA A 3 18.75 0.51 -94.62
N GLU A 4 18.29 1.46 -93.80
CA GLU A 4 17.03 1.49 -92.98
C GLU A 4 17.12 0.56 -91.76
N ARG A 5 16.68 0.83 -90.51
CA ARG A 5 15.73 1.77 -89.86
C ARG A 5 15.97 1.63 -88.33
N LYS A 6 16.13 2.73 -87.56
CA LYS A 6 15.13 3.49 -86.77
C LYS A 6 14.74 2.94 -85.38
N GLY A 7 14.88 3.83 -84.39
CA GLY A 7 14.01 4.01 -83.21
C GLY A 7 14.78 3.98 -81.88
N MET A 8 14.77 4.98 -80.98
CA MET A 8 13.93 6.18 -80.85
C MET A 8 14.50 7.09 -79.72
N TYR A 9 14.77 8.37 -80.03
CA TYR A 9 14.73 9.62 -79.20
C TYR A 9 15.54 9.74 -77.88
N LEU A 10 16.52 10.66 -77.75
CA LEU A 10 16.44 12.12 -77.46
C LEU A 10 15.53 12.46 -76.26
N SER A 11 15.90 13.25 -75.23
CA SER A 11 16.61 14.54 -75.19
C SER A 11 16.94 14.86 -73.70
N PHE A 12 18.17 15.24 -73.31
CA PHE A 12 18.76 16.60 -73.28
C PHE A 12 18.46 17.45 -72.01
N ILE A 13 19.56 17.80 -71.29
CA ILE A 13 19.96 19.15 -70.80
C ILE A 13 19.10 19.77 -69.67
N ARG A 14 19.56 20.37 -68.56
CA ARG A 14 20.73 21.15 -68.04
C ARG A 14 20.56 21.10 -66.49
N GLY A 15 21.49 21.34 -65.56
CA GLY A 15 22.83 21.89 -65.54
C GLY A 15 23.17 22.30 -64.09
N CYS A 16 24.47 22.35 -63.79
CA CYS A 16 25.14 23.14 -62.74
C CYS A 16 25.00 22.78 -61.23
N ALA A 17 26.07 22.15 -60.74
CA ALA A 17 26.93 22.57 -59.62
C ALA A 17 26.29 23.06 -58.30
N ALA A 18 26.51 22.29 -57.22
CA ALA A 18 27.09 22.81 -55.98
C ALA A 18 27.50 21.65 -55.04
N PHE A 19 28.73 21.73 -54.54
CA PHE A 19 29.23 21.13 -53.31
C PHE A 19 28.17 21.11 -52.18
N ILE A 20 28.14 20.05 -51.36
CA ILE A 20 28.09 20.07 -49.88
C ILE A 20 27.67 18.69 -49.31
N LEU A 21 28.53 18.16 -48.43
CA LEU A 21 28.33 17.11 -47.42
C LEU A 21 27.71 15.75 -47.84
N TRP A 22 28.59 14.77 -48.04
CA TRP A 22 28.29 13.38 -47.70
C TRP A 22 28.26 13.24 -46.17
N LEU A 23 27.08 13.49 -45.58
CA LEU A 23 26.76 12.99 -44.25
C LEU A 23 26.47 11.50 -44.38
N THR A 24 27.38 10.70 -43.83
CA THR A 24 27.10 9.33 -43.40
C THR A 24 25.74 9.31 -42.72
N VAL A 25 24.77 8.61 -43.31
CA VAL A 25 23.57 8.16 -42.60
C VAL A 25 24.03 7.08 -41.62
N LEU A 26 24.66 7.52 -40.54
CA LEU A 26 24.55 6.83 -39.26
C LEU A 26 23.07 6.90 -38.93
N GLY A 27 22.35 5.84 -39.28
CA GLY A 27 21.05 5.57 -38.71
C GLY A 27 21.23 5.66 -37.21
N THR A 28 20.76 6.76 -36.63
CA THR A 28 20.56 6.84 -35.20
C THR A 28 19.47 5.81 -34.93
N ALA A 29 19.90 4.59 -34.62
CA ALA A 29 19.12 3.70 -33.79
C ALA A 29 18.85 4.53 -32.54
N ARG A 30 17.69 5.18 -32.52
CA ARG A 30 17.18 5.83 -31.33
C ARG A 30 17.07 4.68 -30.34
N ALA A 31 18.04 4.60 -29.43
CA ALA A 31 17.98 3.70 -28.31
C ALA A 31 16.58 3.85 -27.74
N GLN A 32 15.78 2.79 -27.85
CA GLN A 32 14.48 2.74 -27.22
C GLN A 32 14.82 2.82 -25.73
N GLN A 33 14.74 4.03 -25.17
CA GLN A 33 14.81 4.23 -23.72
C GLN A 33 13.88 3.17 -23.14
N SER A 34 14.41 2.35 -22.24
CA SER A 34 13.67 1.46 -21.35
C SER A 34 12.80 2.31 -20.42
N GLY A 35 11.88 3.06 -21.02
CA GLY A 35 11.12 4.12 -20.41
C GLY A 35 9.90 3.50 -19.76
N LEU A 36 9.79 3.73 -18.45
CA LEU A 36 8.58 3.55 -17.67
C LEU A 36 7.33 3.97 -18.47
N PRO A 37 6.16 3.32 -18.27
CA PRO A 37 4.91 3.80 -18.85
C PRO A 37 4.68 5.29 -18.56
N ALA A 38 4.22 6.03 -19.57
CA ALA A 38 4.05 7.48 -19.50
C ALA A 38 3.17 7.92 -18.32
N GLY A 39 3.63 8.93 -17.56
CA GLY A 39 2.93 9.51 -16.43
C GLY A 39 3.43 9.04 -15.07
N LEU A 40 4.29 8.01 -15.02
CA LEU A 40 4.87 7.50 -13.77
C LEU A 40 6.15 8.25 -13.34
N GLU A 41 6.61 9.23 -14.12
CA GLU A 41 7.82 10.01 -13.85
C GLU A 41 7.63 11.09 -12.76
N ARG A 42 6.37 11.40 -12.40
CA ARG A 42 6.02 12.51 -11.48
C ARG A 42 6.00 12.12 -10.00
N ILE A 43 6.10 10.84 -9.68
CA ILE A 43 6.10 10.34 -8.30
C ILE A 43 7.54 10.27 -7.79
N PRO A 44 7.89 10.95 -6.68
CA PRO A 44 9.20 10.86 -6.06
C PRO A 44 9.62 9.40 -5.88
N ARG A 45 10.73 9.08 -6.55
CA ARG A 45 11.53 7.86 -6.52
C ARG A 45 12.53 7.82 -5.40
N VAL A 46 12.29 7.18 -4.27
CA VAL A 46 13.44 6.70 -3.49
C VAL A 46 13.31 5.20 -3.49
N SER A 47 14.26 4.52 -4.09
CA SER A 47 14.72 3.23 -3.63
C SER A 47 16.18 3.19 -3.94
N SER A 48 16.99 3.09 -2.89
CA SER A 48 18.42 3.06 -3.11
C SER A 48 18.76 1.68 -3.68
N ALA A 49 18.88 1.63 -5.02
CA ALA A 49 19.43 0.48 -5.72
C ALA A 49 20.77 0.04 -5.10
N GLU A 50 21.53 1.00 -4.57
CA GLU A 50 22.73 0.74 -3.77
C GLU A 50 22.42 -0.09 -2.52
N VAL A 51 21.45 0.32 -1.69
CA VAL A 51 21.04 -0.43 -0.49
C VAL A 51 20.56 -1.84 -0.85
N MET A 52 19.71 -1.96 -1.87
CA MET A 52 19.22 -3.25 -2.36
C MET A 52 20.34 -4.13 -2.92
N ALA A 53 21.48 -3.55 -3.28
CA ALA A 53 22.64 -4.30 -3.78
C ALA A 53 23.65 -4.74 -2.73
N ARG A 54 23.58 -4.18 -1.52
CA ARG A 54 24.51 -4.51 -0.43
C ARG A 54 24.44 -6.00 -0.07
N PRO A 55 25.60 -6.66 0.18
CA PRO A 55 25.61 -8.01 0.74
C PRO A 55 24.75 -8.14 1.99
N VAL A 56 24.18 -9.33 2.19
CA VAL A 56 23.35 -9.67 3.33
C VAL A 56 23.78 -11.04 3.88
N ALA A 57 23.66 -11.22 5.19
CA ALA A 57 23.88 -12.50 5.83
C ALA A 57 22.58 -13.33 5.83
N LEU A 58 22.71 -14.63 6.10
CA LEU A 58 21.54 -15.45 6.41
C LEU A 58 20.96 -15.05 7.77
N ASP A 59 19.66 -14.78 7.81
CA ASP A 59 18.91 -14.40 8.99
C ASP A 59 17.92 -15.52 9.38
N PRO A 60 18.20 -16.31 10.43
CA PRO A 60 17.27 -17.33 10.90
C PRO A 60 15.95 -16.74 11.40
N GLY A 61 15.89 -15.44 11.72
CA GLY A 61 14.69 -14.71 12.11
C GLY A 61 13.74 -14.38 10.95
N ALA A 62 14.19 -14.48 9.70
CA ALA A 62 13.37 -14.25 8.50
C ALA A 62 12.31 -15.34 8.26
N GLY A 63 12.36 -16.43 9.03
CA GLY A 63 11.53 -17.61 8.86
C GLY A 63 12.13 -18.61 7.89
N ARG A 64 11.94 -19.89 8.17
CA ARG A 64 12.39 -20.96 7.27
C ARG A 64 11.37 -21.12 6.16
N MET A 65 11.81 -20.94 4.92
CA MET A 65 11.01 -21.15 3.71
C MET A 65 11.85 -21.96 2.75
N ARG A 66 11.23 -22.86 1.97
CA ARG A 66 11.95 -23.64 0.97
C ARG A 66 11.19 -23.64 -0.34
N GLN A 67 11.88 -23.23 -1.41
CA GLN A 67 11.43 -23.45 -2.77
C GLN A 67 12.62 -23.97 -3.57
N LYS A 68 12.62 -25.27 -3.88
CA LYS A 68 13.75 -25.89 -4.59
C LYS A 68 13.87 -25.29 -6.00
N VAL A 69 15.06 -24.79 -6.32
CA VAL A 69 15.40 -24.24 -7.64
C VAL A 69 16.63 -24.92 -8.23
N THR A 70 16.80 -24.78 -9.54
CA THR A 70 17.90 -25.35 -10.32
C THR A 70 19.17 -24.55 -10.03
N THR A 71 19.92 -25.02 -9.04
CA THR A 71 21.26 -24.55 -8.71
C THR A 71 22.06 -25.70 -8.09
N SER A 72 23.37 -25.73 -8.34
CA SER A 72 24.30 -26.62 -7.65
C SER A 72 24.88 -25.99 -6.37
N SER A 73 24.66 -24.70 -6.17
CA SER A 73 25.20 -23.96 -5.03
C SER A 73 24.21 -23.99 -3.86
N ALA A 74 24.58 -24.71 -2.80
CA ALA A 74 23.80 -24.73 -1.55
C ALA A 74 23.66 -23.33 -0.94
N GLU A 75 24.69 -22.48 -1.07
CA GLU A 75 24.61 -21.09 -0.63
C GLU A 75 23.62 -20.27 -1.48
N ALA A 76 23.63 -20.43 -2.81
CA ALA A 76 22.68 -19.72 -3.68
C ALA A 76 21.24 -20.07 -3.33
N GLN A 77 20.96 -21.37 -3.13
CA GLN A 77 19.65 -21.84 -2.71
C GLN A 77 19.24 -21.26 -1.34
N ALA A 78 20.14 -21.19 -0.36
CA ALA A 78 19.82 -20.64 0.96
C ALA A 78 19.46 -19.14 0.90
N TYR A 79 20.20 -18.35 0.11
CA TYR A 79 19.88 -16.93 -0.09
C TYR A 79 18.61 -16.72 -0.93
N TYR A 80 18.35 -17.59 -1.90
CA TYR A 80 17.09 -17.58 -2.64
C TYR A 80 15.88 -17.84 -1.73
N ASP A 81 15.96 -18.88 -0.89
CA ASP A 81 14.94 -19.24 0.09
C ASP A 81 14.66 -18.07 1.06
N GLN A 82 15.71 -17.39 1.54
CA GLN A 82 15.58 -16.19 2.35
C GLN A 82 14.91 -15.03 1.58
N GLY A 83 15.23 -14.85 0.30
CA GLY A 83 14.57 -13.86 -0.55
C GLY A 83 13.07 -14.11 -0.68
N VAL A 84 12.67 -15.38 -0.85
CA VAL A 84 11.26 -15.80 -0.89
C VAL A 84 10.56 -15.55 0.45
N ALA A 85 11.22 -15.87 1.57
CA ALA A 85 10.74 -15.53 2.90
C ALA A 85 10.45 -14.03 3.04
N TYR A 86 11.42 -13.17 2.71
CA TYR A 86 11.22 -11.73 2.81
C TYR A 86 10.13 -11.19 1.86
N LEU A 87 9.95 -11.79 0.66
CA LEU A 87 8.81 -11.45 -0.20
C LEU A 87 7.46 -11.75 0.47
N HIS A 88 7.34 -12.92 1.10
CA HIS A 88 6.12 -13.27 1.85
C HIS A 88 5.88 -12.35 3.04
N SER A 89 6.93 -11.77 3.63
CA SER A 89 6.79 -10.81 4.74
C SER A 89 6.75 -9.34 4.33
N TYR A 90 6.69 -9.06 3.02
CA TYR A 90 6.72 -7.71 2.44
C TYR A 90 7.97 -6.87 2.79
N VAL A 91 9.09 -7.51 3.09
CA VAL A 91 10.38 -6.83 3.34
C VAL A 91 11.17 -6.78 2.04
N TRP A 92 10.75 -5.93 1.10
CA TRP A 92 11.24 -5.99 -0.29
C TRP A 92 12.72 -5.63 -0.44
N VAL A 93 13.27 -4.77 0.42
CA VAL A 93 14.70 -4.43 0.41
C VAL A 93 15.54 -5.66 0.75
N GLU A 94 15.21 -6.37 1.82
CA GLU A 94 15.93 -7.59 2.22
C GLU A 94 15.69 -8.75 1.26
N ALA A 95 14.50 -8.84 0.65
CA ALA A 95 14.23 -9.78 -0.43
C ALA A 95 15.19 -9.54 -1.61
N ALA A 96 15.31 -8.28 -2.06
CA ALA A 96 16.22 -7.92 -3.14
C ALA A 96 17.68 -8.22 -2.78
N ARG A 97 18.15 -7.81 -1.60
CA ARG A 97 19.53 -8.10 -1.14
C ARG A 97 19.82 -9.59 -1.11
N SER A 98 18.85 -10.41 -0.69
CA SER A 98 18.98 -11.86 -0.61
C SER A 98 19.05 -12.50 -1.99
N PHE A 99 18.16 -12.12 -2.93
CA PHE A 99 18.25 -12.62 -4.31
C PHE A 99 19.53 -12.18 -5.02
N GLN A 100 20.00 -10.94 -4.79
CA GLN A 100 21.30 -10.51 -5.31
C GLN A 100 22.46 -11.32 -4.72
N GLN A 101 22.39 -11.66 -3.44
CA GLN A 101 23.38 -12.53 -2.81
C GLN A 101 23.34 -13.94 -3.39
N ALA A 102 22.16 -14.47 -3.73
CA ALA A 102 22.03 -15.73 -4.47
C ALA A 102 22.70 -15.66 -5.85
N LEU A 103 22.47 -14.58 -6.61
CA LEU A 103 23.10 -14.37 -7.93
C LEU A 103 24.62 -14.18 -7.86
N ARG A 104 25.15 -13.65 -6.75
CA ARG A 104 26.61 -13.62 -6.51
C ARG A 104 27.21 -15.02 -6.34
N ARG A 105 26.40 -16.02 -5.99
CA ARG A 105 26.82 -17.42 -5.82
C ARG A 105 26.52 -18.26 -7.05
N ASP A 106 25.42 -17.96 -7.74
CA ASP A 106 25.01 -18.59 -8.99
C ASP A 106 24.41 -17.54 -9.94
N PRO A 107 25.21 -16.95 -10.85
CA PRO A 107 24.73 -15.94 -11.78
C PRO A 107 23.69 -16.43 -12.79
N GLU A 108 23.52 -17.75 -12.95
CA GLU A 108 22.53 -18.33 -13.87
C GLU A 108 21.20 -18.65 -13.18
N LEU A 109 21.03 -18.32 -11.89
CA LEU A 109 19.83 -18.61 -11.10
C LEU A 109 18.63 -17.73 -11.51
N ALA A 110 17.99 -18.11 -12.60
CA ALA A 110 16.88 -17.36 -13.23
C ALA A 110 15.72 -17.04 -12.27
N MET A 111 15.43 -17.92 -11.31
CA MET A 111 14.39 -17.70 -10.31
C MET A 111 14.73 -16.57 -9.34
N ALA A 112 16.02 -16.30 -9.07
CA ALA A 112 16.43 -15.14 -8.27
C ALA A 112 16.21 -13.83 -9.04
N GLU A 113 16.38 -13.81 -10.36
CA GLU A 113 16.01 -12.67 -11.21
C GLU A 113 14.48 -12.42 -11.20
N LEU A 114 13.66 -13.48 -11.22
CA LEU A 114 12.20 -13.35 -11.01
C LEU A 114 11.88 -12.78 -9.61
N GLY A 115 12.59 -13.23 -8.58
CA GLY A 115 12.47 -12.70 -7.21
C GLY A 115 12.81 -11.22 -7.12
N LEU A 116 13.89 -10.78 -7.78
CA LEU A 116 14.28 -9.38 -7.88
C LEU A 116 13.23 -8.55 -8.61
N ALA A 117 12.67 -9.06 -9.71
CA ALA A 117 11.59 -8.38 -10.41
C ALA A 117 10.39 -8.12 -9.48
N LYS A 118 9.98 -9.12 -8.69
CA LYS A 118 8.89 -8.98 -7.70
C LYS A 118 9.24 -8.01 -6.58
N ALA A 119 10.46 -8.07 -6.03
CA ALA A 119 10.90 -7.18 -4.96
C ALA A 119 10.88 -5.71 -5.42
N HIS A 120 11.50 -5.42 -6.56
CA HIS A 120 11.56 -4.07 -7.12
C HIS A 120 10.18 -3.55 -7.52
N PHE A 121 9.32 -4.39 -8.10
CA PHE A 121 7.94 -3.99 -8.41
C PHE A 121 7.19 -3.51 -7.16
N ASN A 122 7.27 -4.27 -6.07
CA ASN A 122 6.55 -3.94 -4.84
C ASN A 122 7.15 -2.75 -4.08
N ALA A 123 8.46 -2.53 -4.23
CA ALA A 123 9.19 -1.36 -3.76
C ALA A 123 9.07 -0.12 -4.70
N GLU A 124 8.23 -0.20 -5.74
CA GLU A 124 7.96 0.89 -6.71
C GLU A 124 9.16 1.27 -7.62
N ALA A 125 10.20 0.44 -7.63
CA ALA A 125 11.34 0.49 -8.55
C ALA A 125 11.00 -0.23 -9.87
N LEU A 126 10.01 0.30 -10.59
CA LEU A 126 9.43 -0.38 -11.77
C LEU A 126 10.43 -0.61 -12.91
N ALA A 127 11.38 0.30 -13.15
CA ALA A 127 12.37 0.14 -14.21
C ALA A 127 13.25 -1.09 -13.93
N ASP A 128 13.80 -1.19 -12.72
CA ASP A 128 14.57 -2.34 -12.26
C ASP A 128 13.74 -3.63 -12.30
N ALA A 129 12.44 -3.55 -11.96
CA ALA A 129 11.55 -4.70 -12.03
C ALA A 129 11.45 -5.28 -13.45
N PHE A 130 11.32 -4.42 -14.48
CA PHE A 130 11.30 -4.83 -15.87
C PHE A 130 12.65 -5.37 -16.34
N ASP A 131 13.75 -4.74 -15.93
CA ASP A 131 15.10 -5.19 -16.29
C ASP A 131 15.41 -6.59 -15.72
N HIS A 132 15.07 -6.83 -14.46
CA HIS A 132 15.20 -8.15 -13.82
C HIS A 132 14.29 -9.20 -14.47
N MET A 133 13.04 -8.83 -14.81
CA MET A 133 12.15 -9.76 -15.53
C MET A 133 12.71 -10.13 -16.92
N LYS A 134 13.30 -9.16 -17.63
CA LYS A 134 13.96 -9.41 -18.92
C LYS A 134 15.14 -10.38 -18.77
N LYS A 135 15.98 -10.21 -17.74
CA LYS A 135 17.09 -11.12 -17.44
C LYS A 135 16.60 -12.54 -17.12
N ALA A 136 15.57 -12.67 -16.29
CA ALA A 136 14.97 -13.97 -15.98
C ALA A 136 14.48 -14.69 -17.26
N ALA A 137 13.83 -13.97 -18.17
CA ALA A 137 13.37 -14.52 -19.44
C ALA A 137 14.53 -14.95 -20.37
N GLN A 138 15.61 -14.16 -20.40
CA GLN A 138 16.82 -14.51 -21.16
C GLN A 138 17.47 -15.79 -20.62
N LEU A 139 17.59 -15.93 -19.29
CA LEU A 139 18.12 -17.15 -18.67
C LEU A 139 17.21 -18.36 -18.91
N ALA A 140 15.89 -18.18 -18.88
CA ALA A 140 14.93 -19.24 -19.19
C ALA A 140 15.08 -19.78 -20.63
N ALA A 141 15.41 -18.90 -21.58
CA ALA A 141 15.62 -19.27 -22.98
C ALA A 141 16.89 -20.11 -23.22
N ASN A 142 17.82 -20.17 -22.26
CA ASN A 142 19.06 -20.94 -22.39
C ASN A 142 18.86 -22.47 -22.22
N GLY A 143 17.64 -22.93 -21.93
CA GLY A 143 17.27 -24.36 -21.92
C GLY A 143 17.77 -25.17 -20.71
N LYS A 144 18.35 -24.51 -19.70
CA LYS A 144 18.88 -25.17 -18.49
C LYS A 144 17.86 -25.38 -17.37
N LEU A 145 16.70 -24.72 -17.46
CA LEU A 145 15.67 -24.72 -16.41
C LEU A 145 14.77 -25.95 -16.50
N THR A 146 14.19 -26.32 -15.37
CA THR A 146 13.08 -27.28 -15.37
C THR A 146 11.83 -26.66 -16.03
N PRO A 147 10.91 -27.48 -16.60
CA PRO A 147 9.65 -26.97 -17.14
C PRO A 147 8.85 -26.14 -16.13
N LYS A 148 8.88 -26.52 -14.85
CA LYS A 148 8.20 -25.81 -13.77
C LYS A 148 8.76 -24.41 -13.56
N GLU A 149 10.09 -24.24 -13.51
CA GLU A 149 10.71 -22.93 -13.36
C GLU A 149 10.52 -22.04 -14.59
N ALA A 150 10.58 -22.61 -15.79
CA ALA A 150 10.26 -21.89 -17.01
C ALA A 150 8.82 -21.36 -16.97
N LYS A 151 7.87 -22.15 -16.44
CA LYS A 151 6.48 -21.73 -16.23
C LYS A 151 6.36 -20.61 -15.20
N TRP A 152 7.07 -20.68 -14.07
CA TRP A 152 7.12 -19.60 -13.07
C TRP A 152 7.59 -18.27 -13.68
N ILE A 153 8.64 -18.30 -14.51
CA ILE A 153 9.16 -17.11 -15.18
C ILE A 153 8.16 -16.57 -16.21
N ALA A 154 7.57 -17.43 -17.03
CA ALA A 154 6.53 -17.03 -17.99
C ALA A 154 5.32 -16.38 -17.28
N LEU A 155 4.93 -16.90 -16.12
CA LEU A 155 3.87 -16.30 -15.30
C LEU A 155 4.26 -14.94 -14.74
N GLY A 156 5.53 -14.75 -14.34
CA GLY A 156 6.04 -13.43 -13.94
C GLY A 156 5.92 -12.38 -15.05
N GLN A 157 6.26 -12.78 -16.29
CA GLN A 157 6.11 -11.91 -17.46
C GLN A 157 4.63 -11.58 -17.72
N LEU A 158 3.78 -12.61 -17.75
CA LEU A 158 2.34 -12.46 -17.96
C LEU A 158 1.70 -11.59 -16.88
N GLN A 159 2.16 -11.69 -15.63
CA GLN A 159 1.71 -10.83 -14.54
C GLN A 159 1.99 -9.36 -14.84
N LEU A 160 3.23 -9.00 -15.21
CA LEU A 160 3.58 -7.62 -15.56
C LEU A 160 2.79 -7.13 -16.78
N GLU A 161 2.70 -7.94 -17.84
CA GLU A 161 1.89 -7.60 -19.01
C GLU A 161 0.42 -7.34 -18.65
N THR A 162 -0.14 -8.14 -17.75
CA THR A 162 -1.53 -7.98 -17.29
C THR A 162 -1.71 -6.69 -16.50
N ILE A 163 -0.76 -6.38 -15.62
CA ILE A 163 -0.79 -5.18 -14.78
C ILE A 163 -0.79 -3.90 -15.63
N PHE A 164 0.01 -3.88 -16.70
CA PHE A 164 0.18 -2.73 -17.58
C PHE A 164 -0.66 -2.81 -18.86
N ALA A 165 -1.55 -3.78 -19.00
CA ALA A 165 -2.45 -3.89 -20.14
C ALA A 165 -3.47 -2.74 -20.17
N ALA A 166 -3.95 -2.44 -21.37
CA ALA A 166 -5.03 -1.48 -21.58
C ALA A 166 -6.28 -1.89 -20.77
N PRO A 167 -7.09 -0.94 -20.24
CA PRO A 167 -8.23 -1.24 -19.39
C PRO A 167 -9.18 -2.33 -19.89
N GLN A 168 -9.46 -2.33 -21.19
CA GLN A 168 -10.33 -3.29 -21.86
C GLN A 168 -9.75 -4.71 -21.95
N GLU A 169 -8.43 -4.90 -21.82
CA GLU A 169 -7.76 -6.20 -21.91
C GLU A 169 -7.44 -6.82 -20.55
N ARG A 170 -7.39 -6.01 -19.49
CA ARG A 170 -6.93 -6.45 -18.16
C ARG A 170 -7.68 -7.67 -17.63
N ASN A 171 -9.01 -7.72 -17.78
CA ASN A 171 -9.79 -8.85 -17.28
C ASN A 171 -9.49 -10.14 -18.05
N ARG A 172 -9.39 -10.08 -19.39
CA ARG A 172 -9.03 -11.25 -20.21
C ARG A 172 -7.65 -11.78 -19.82
N LYS A 173 -6.64 -10.90 -19.74
CA LYS A 173 -5.28 -11.26 -19.35
C LYS A 173 -5.18 -11.75 -17.90
N LEU A 174 -6.01 -11.25 -16.99
CA LEU A 174 -6.09 -11.77 -15.62
C LEU A 174 -6.59 -13.22 -15.59
N GLU A 175 -7.59 -13.58 -16.39
CA GLU A 175 -8.04 -14.96 -16.49
C GLU A 175 -7.00 -15.87 -17.19
N GLU A 176 -6.28 -15.35 -18.19
CA GLU A 176 -5.12 -16.04 -18.77
C GLU A 176 -4.04 -16.32 -17.72
N TYR A 177 -3.73 -15.33 -16.89
CA TYR A 177 -2.79 -15.46 -15.78
C TYR A 177 -3.24 -16.49 -14.75
N ARG A 178 -4.51 -16.46 -14.33
CA ARG A 178 -5.10 -17.42 -13.39
C ARG A 178 -5.03 -18.85 -13.91
N ARG A 179 -5.45 -19.08 -15.15
CA ARG A 179 -5.36 -20.40 -15.80
C ARG A 179 -3.92 -20.87 -15.92
N GLY A 180 -2.98 -19.97 -16.22
CA GLY A 180 -1.57 -20.31 -16.27
C GLY A 180 -1.02 -20.76 -14.91
N ILE A 181 -1.53 -20.20 -13.80
CA ILE A 181 -1.20 -20.67 -12.44
C ILE A 181 -1.86 -22.03 -12.16
N ASP A 182 -3.10 -22.25 -12.62
CA ASP A 182 -3.77 -23.55 -12.47
C ASP A 182 -2.98 -24.66 -13.21
N GLU A 183 -2.43 -24.36 -14.38
CA GLU A 183 -1.51 -25.25 -15.11
C GLU A 183 -0.20 -25.51 -14.34
N LEU A 184 0.34 -24.50 -13.65
CA LEU A 184 1.53 -24.66 -12.81
C LEU A 184 1.23 -25.60 -11.63
N ILE A 185 0.08 -25.45 -10.98
CA ILE A 185 -0.38 -26.36 -9.92
C ILE A 185 -0.57 -27.77 -10.47
N ALA A 186 -1.12 -27.93 -11.68
CA ALA A 186 -1.27 -29.24 -12.29
C ALA A 186 0.07 -29.94 -12.62
N MET A 187 1.14 -29.18 -12.89
CA MET A 187 2.49 -29.72 -13.10
C MET A 187 3.10 -30.29 -11.81
N ASP A 188 2.81 -29.66 -10.66
CA ASP A 188 3.31 -30.06 -9.35
C ASP A 188 2.33 -29.64 -8.25
N PRO A 189 1.33 -30.50 -7.92
CA PRO A 189 0.34 -30.18 -6.89
C PRO A 189 0.94 -30.00 -5.49
N ASP A 190 2.14 -30.52 -5.23
CA ASP A 190 2.81 -30.38 -3.93
C ASP A 190 3.56 -29.04 -3.79
N ASP A 191 3.59 -28.21 -4.84
CA ASP A 191 4.16 -26.86 -4.79
C ASP A 191 3.24 -25.88 -4.05
N ALA A 192 3.37 -25.81 -2.73
CA ALA A 192 2.63 -24.88 -1.87
C ALA A 192 2.76 -23.40 -2.32
N HIS A 193 3.87 -23.01 -2.96
CA HIS A 193 4.05 -21.64 -3.46
C HIS A 193 3.10 -21.35 -4.64
N ALA A 194 2.81 -22.35 -5.48
CA ALA A 194 1.88 -22.20 -6.60
C ALA A 194 0.44 -22.01 -6.11
N TRP A 195 0.03 -22.76 -5.07
CA TRP A 195 -1.24 -22.56 -4.38
C TRP A 195 -1.36 -21.15 -3.78
N VAL A 196 -0.32 -20.69 -3.09
CA VAL A 196 -0.26 -19.32 -2.57
C VAL A 196 -0.37 -18.27 -3.68
N LEU A 197 0.34 -18.45 -4.80
CA LEU A 197 0.24 -17.55 -5.94
C LEU A 197 -1.19 -17.49 -6.48
N ARG A 198 -1.89 -18.63 -6.53
CA ARG A 198 -3.27 -18.71 -7.01
C ARG A 198 -4.25 -18.01 -6.08
N GLY A 199 -4.04 -18.12 -4.77
CA GLY A 199 -4.80 -17.37 -3.75
C GLY A 199 -4.61 -15.87 -3.87
N ASN A 200 -3.38 -15.40 -4.11
CA ASN A 200 -3.10 -13.99 -4.39
C ASN A 200 -3.80 -13.52 -5.68
N ALA A 201 -3.83 -14.37 -6.71
CA ALA A 201 -4.47 -14.07 -7.98
C ALA A 201 -6.01 -14.04 -7.91
N GLN A 202 -6.64 -14.42 -6.79
CA GLN A 202 -8.09 -14.24 -6.58
C GLN A 202 -8.48 -12.78 -6.36
N GLU A 203 -7.53 -11.91 -5.99
CA GLU A 203 -7.77 -10.47 -5.95
C GLU A 203 -8.17 -9.92 -7.33
N ALA A 204 -8.82 -8.76 -7.34
CA ALA A 204 -9.39 -8.16 -8.56
C ALA A 204 -8.36 -7.73 -9.62
N ARG A 205 -7.06 -7.75 -9.30
CA ARG A 205 -5.97 -7.31 -10.19
C ARG A 205 -4.80 -8.27 -10.13
N ALA A 206 -4.07 -8.40 -11.23
CA ALA A 206 -2.84 -9.20 -11.28
C ALA A 206 -1.70 -8.65 -10.40
N SER A 207 -1.79 -7.40 -9.94
CA SER A 207 -0.90 -6.83 -8.93
C SER A 207 -1.23 -7.26 -7.49
N GLY A 208 -2.29 -8.05 -7.30
CA GLY A 208 -2.68 -8.59 -6.01
C GLY A 208 -1.56 -9.43 -5.38
N ARG A 209 -1.43 -9.30 -4.06
CA ARG A 209 -0.29 -9.85 -3.30
C ARG A 209 -0.69 -10.46 -1.96
N GLY A 210 -1.95 -10.81 -1.81
CA GLY A 210 -2.54 -11.44 -0.63
C GLY A 210 -3.07 -10.47 0.43
N GLN A 211 -3.08 -9.17 0.14
CA GLN A 211 -3.56 -8.11 1.06
C GLN A 211 -5.09 -7.98 1.03
N GLY A 212 -5.68 -8.14 -0.15
CA GLY A 212 -7.13 -8.01 -0.37
C GLY A 212 -7.85 -9.35 -0.48
N GLY A 213 -7.27 -10.40 0.10
CA GLY A 213 -7.79 -11.77 0.00
C GLY A 213 -9.21 -11.90 0.55
N GLY A 214 -9.98 -12.83 -0.01
CA GLY A 214 -11.36 -13.10 0.40
C GLY A 214 -11.66 -14.59 0.46
N VAL A 215 -12.95 -14.94 0.45
CA VAL A 215 -13.41 -16.35 0.50
C VAL A 215 -12.73 -17.21 -0.57
N GLY A 216 -12.59 -16.69 -1.79
CA GLY A 216 -11.92 -17.38 -2.88
C GLY A 216 -10.42 -17.61 -2.63
N SER A 217 -9.73 -16.71 -1.93
CA SER A 217 -8.31 -16.84 -1.61
C SER A 217 -8.04 -17.89 -0.53
N ILE A 218 -8.92 -17.97 0.48
CA ILE A 218 -8.77 -18.86 1.65
C ILE A 218 -8.58 -20.31 1.22
N ALA A 219 -9.40 -20.80 0.29
CA ALA A 219 -9.33 -22.19 -0.17
C ALA A 219 -7.93 -22.56 -0.73
N TYR A 220 -7.29 -21.65 -1.47
CA TYR A 220 -5.96 -21.89 -2.01
C TYR A 220 -4.86 -21.80 -0.94
N TYR A 221 -4.99 -20.89 0.03
CA TYR A 221 -4.04 -20.83 1.13
C TYR A 221 -4.16 -22.03 2.08
N GLU A 222 -5.37 -22.52 2.34
CA GLU A 222 -5.59 -23.75 3.10
C GLU A 222 -5.05 -24.97 2.33
N ALA A 223 -5.24 -25.03 1.00
CA ALA A 223 -4.60 -26.05 0.17
C ALA A 223 -3.05 -25.99 0.27
N ALA A 224 -2.46 -24.79 0.24
CA ALA A 224 -1.02 -24.64 0.45
C ALA A 224 -0.56 -25.23 1.79
N LEU A 225 -1.33 -25.04 2.86
CA LEU A 225 -1.05 -25.61 4.19
C LEU A 225 -1.27 -27.12 4.28
N LEU A 226 -2.08 -27.72 3.40
CA LEU A 226 -2.21 -29.17 3.31
C LEU A 226 -0.94 -29.79 2.70
N HIS A 227 -0.34 -29.15 1.69
CA HIS A 227 0.88 -29.62 1.03
C HIS A 227 2.16 -29.27 1.81
N ASP A 228 2.20 -28.09 2.44
CA ASP A 228 3.27 -27.69 3.37
C ASP A 228 2.66 -27.06 4.63
N PRO A 229 2.46 -27.86 5.71
CA PRO A 229 1.92 -27.36 6.98
C PRO A 229 2.75 -26.27 7.65
N ASN A 230 4.03 -26.12 7.27
CA ASN A 230 4.94 -25.11 7.81
C ASN A 230 5.04 -23.87 6.90
N HIS A 231 4.26 -23.79 5.82
CA HIS A 231 4.24 -22.65 4.92
C HIS A 231 3.62 -21.41 5.57
N TRP A 232 4.41 -20.72 6.40
CA TRP A 232 3.95 -19.55 7.15
C TRP A 232 3.54 -18.38 6.25
N GLY A 233 3.98 -18.32 4.99
CA GLY A 233 3.48 -17.36 4.01
C GLY A 233 1.97 -17.51 3.75
N ALA A 234 1.45 -18.74 3.80
CA ALA A 234 0.02 -18.98 3.65
C ALA A 234 -0.74 -18.57 4.93
N ASN A 235 -0.16 -18.80 6.11
CA ASN A 235 -0.69 -18.27 7.37
C ASN A 235 -0.79 -16.74 7.31
N HIS A 236 0.23 -16.04 6.82
CA HIS A 236 0.20 -14.59 6.66
C HIS A 236 -0.99 -14.11 5.81
N TYR A 237 -1.21 -14.71 4.62
CA TYR A 237 -2.33 -14.28 3.77
C TYR A 237 -3.72 -14.70 4.29
N LEU A 238 -3.78 -15.75 5.12
CA LEU A 238 -5.00 -16.12 5.84
C LEU A 238 -5.36 -15.08 6.92
N ILE A 239 -4.38 -14.41 7.56
CA ILE A 239 -4.65 -13.30 8.50
C ILE A 239 -5.46 -12.21 7.78
N HIS A 240 -4.96 -11.71 6.66
CA HIS A 240 -5.62 -10.68 5.85
C HIS A 240 -7.01 -11.11 5.42
N SER A 241 -7.13 -12.34 4.89
CA SER A 241 -8.41 -12.83 4.35
C SER A 241 -9.46 -13.02 5.46
N TYR A 242 -9.08 -13.58 6.60
CA TYR A 242 -10.00 -13.81 7.71
C TYR A 242 -10.38 -12.53 8.43
N GLU A 243 -9.44 -11.59 8.60
CA GLU A 243 -9.73 -10.28 9.19
C GLU A 243 -10.71 -9.50 8.32
N GLY A 244 -10.47 -9.43 7.01
CA GLY A 244 -11.36 -8.72 6.08
C GLY A 244 -12.80 -9.27 6.09
N LEU A 245 -12.97 -10.55 6.44
CA LEU A 245 -14.26 -11.23 6.58
C LEU A 245 -14.85 -11.19 8.01
N GLY A 246 -14.18 -10.51 8.94
CA GLY A 246 -14.61 -10.42 10.34
C GLY A 246 -14.48 -11.73 11.14
N ARG A 247 -13.62 -12.66 10.70
CA ARG A 247 -13.36 -13.95 11.37
C ARG A 247 -12.10 -13.85 12.24
N TYR A 248 -12.17 -13.03 13.29
CA TYR A 248 -11.00 -12.60 14.05
C TYR A 248 -10.30 -13.72 14.80
N GLU A 249 -11.03 -14.73 15.30
CA GLU A 249 -10.42 -15.88 16.00
C GLU A 249 -9.49 -16.64 15.07
N LYS A 250 -9.96 -16.97 13.86
CA LYS A 250 -9.14 -17.63 12.84
C LYS A 250 -7.96 -16.76 12.41
N SER A 251 -8.19 -15.46 12.20
CA SER A 251 -7.11 -14.52 11.86
C SER A 251 -6.05 -14.48 12.98
N GLY A 252 -6.46 -14.46 14.24
CA GLY A 252 -5.57 -14.52 15.41
C GLY A 252 -4.78 -15.83 15.52
N GLU A 253 -5.40 -16.98 15.23
CA GLU A 253 -4.71 -18.28 15.18
C GLU A 253 -3.59 -18.31 14.15
N HIS A 254 -3.87 -17.84 12.92
CA HIS A 254 -2.86 -17.75 11.87
C HIS A 254 -1.81 -16.66 12.17
N GLY A 255 -2.22 -15.56 12.80
CA GLY A 255 -1.36 -14.48 13.29
C GLY A 255 -0.30 -14.99 14.27
N ALA A 256 -0.72 -15.77 15.26
CA ALA A 256 0.19 -16.37 16.24
C ALA A 256 1.20 -17.31 15.57
N LYS A 257 0.76 -18.16 14.64
CA LYS A 257 1.63 -19.07 13.87
C LYS A 257 2.67 -18.30 13.06
N TYR A 258 2.24 -17.25 12.36
CA TYR A 258 3.14 -16.42 11.55
C TYR A 258 4.16 -15.66 12.41
N ALA A 259 3.72 -14.98 13.48
CA ALA A 259 4.60 -14.25 14.38
C ALA A 259 5.63 -15.16 15.09
N ALA A 260 5.25 -16.40 15.39
CA ALA A 260 6.15 -17.40 15.97
C ALA A 260 7.18 -17.93 14.94
N ALA A 261 6.74 -18.21 13.71
CA ALA A 261 7.61 -18.71 12.64
C ALA A 261 8.62 -17.65 12.16
N VAL A 262 8.23 -16.38 12.19
CA VAL A 262 9.01 -15.25 11.64
C VAL A 262 9.30 -14.22 12.73
N SER A 263 10.22 -14.57 13.62
CA SER A 263 10.49 -13.80 14.84
C SER A 263 11.34 -12.54 14.64
N GLY A 264 12.10 -12.46 13.54
CA GLY A 264 13.03 -11.37 13.22
C GLY A 264 12.45 -10.30 12.29
N VAL A 265 11.22 -10.47 11.80
CA VAL A 265 10.60 -9.53 10.86
C VAL A 265 9.52 -8.69 11.56
N PRO A 266 9.62 -7.34 11.53
CA PRO A 266 8.61 -6.45 12.12
C PRO A 266 7.20 -6.71 11.63
N HIS A 267 7.02 -6.93 10.32
CA HIS A 267 5.72 -7.15 9.70
C HIS A 267 4.97 -8.35 10.27
N ALA A 268 5.69 -9.42 10.64
CA ALA A 268 5.06 -10.60 11.23
C ALA A 268 4.45 -10.33 12.61
N GLN A 269 5.15 -9.55 13.44
CA GLN A 269 4.66 -9.16 14.76
C GLN A 269 3.52 -8.14 14.63
N HIS A 270 3.65 -7.20 13.68
CA HIS A 270 2.62 -6.23 13.35
C HIS A 270 1.31 -6.90 12.93
N MET A 271 1.34 -7.86 11.99
CA MET A 271 0.12 -8.52 11.52
C MET A 271 -0.59 -9.29 12.62
N TYR A 272 0.15 -9.88 13.57
CA TYR A 272 -0.48 -10.49 14.74
C TYR A 272 -1.09 -9.42 15.64
N ALA A 273 -0.37 -8.32 15.89
CA ALA A 273 -0.89 -7.20 16.66
C ALA A 273 -2.16 -6.58 16.07
N HIS A 274 -2.29 -6.53 14.74
CA HIS A 274 -3.39 -5.89 14.04
C HIS A 274 -4.75 -6.55 14.38
N VAL A 275 -4.81 -7.88 14.49
CA VAL A 275 -6.05 -8.60 14.82
C VAL A 275 -6.37 -8.65 16.32
N LEU A 276 -5.35 -8.57 17.20
CA LEU A 276 -5.51 -8.77 18.65
C LEU A 276 -6.54 -7.81 19.33
N PRO A 277 -6.64 -6.51 18.97
CA PRO A 277 -7.67 -5.63 19.50
C PRO A 277 -9.10 -6.11 19.26
N ARG A 278 -9.36 -6.76 18.12
CA ARG A 278 -10.67 -7.37 17.81
C ARG A 278 -11.02 -8.55 18.72
N LEU A 279 -10.02 -9.11 19.39
CA LEU A 279 -10.17 -10.18 20.38
C LEU A 279 -10.13 -9.63 21.82
N GLY A 280 -10.17 -8.30 22.00
CA GLY A 280 -10.04 -7.63 23.31
C GLY A 280 -8.62 -7.67 23.89
N LYS A 281 -7.62 -8.11 23.13
CA LYS A 281 -6.25 -8.37 23.60
C LYS A 281 -5.31 -7.18 23.39
N TRP A 282 -5.71 -6.02 23.90
CA TRP A 282 -5.02 -4.75 23.67
C TRP A 282 -3.57 -4.70 24.18
N GLN A 283 -3.32 -5.19 25.38
CA GLN A 283 -1.97 -5.21 25.96
C GLN A 283 -1.04 -6.16 25.19
N GLU A 284 -1.58 -7.27 24.68
CA GLU A 284 -0.83 -8.21 23.84
C GLU A 284 -0.50 -7.56 22.48
N ALA A 285 -1.46 -6.85 21.88
CA ALA A 285 -1.23 -6.09 20.65
C ALA A 285 -0.11 -5.06 20.84
N LEU A 286 -0.12 -4.31 21.95
CA LEU A 286 0.92 -3.34 22.26
C LEU A 286 2.30 -3.99 22.42
N SER A 287 2.37 -5.16 23.07
CA SER A 287 3.62 -5.93 23.21
C SER A 287 4.20 -6.35 21.85
N GLN A 288 3.35 -6.83 20.94
CA GLN A 288 3.75 -7.20 19.58
C GLN A 288 4.21 -6.00 18.75
N LEU A 289 3.54 -4.85 18.88
CA LEU A 289 3.94 -3.61 18.20
C LEU A 289 5.26 -3.06 18.74
N ALA A 290 5.48 -3.11 20.06
CA ALA A 290 6.75 -2.73 20.66
C ALA A 290 7.90 -3.65 20.20
N LYS A 291 7.62 -4.94 20.00
CA LYS A 291 8.59 -5.87 19.39
C LYS A 291 8.87 -5.50 17.93
N ALA A 292 7.84 -5.19 17.14
CA ALA A 292 8.00 -4.74 15.76
C ALA A 292 8.84 -3.45 15.66
N ASP A 293 8.54 -2.45 16.49
CA ASP A 293 9.29 -1.19 16.55
C ASP A 293 10.76 -1.41 16.93
N LYS A 294 11.02 -2.25 17.94
CA LYS A 294 12.38 -2.63 18.32
C LYS A 294 13.16 -3.24 17.16
N LEU A 295 12.54 -4.18 16.43
CA LEU A 295 13.17 -4.81 15.26
C LEU A 295 13.46 -3.80 14.15
N GLN A 296 12.55 -2.85 13.89
CA GLN A 296 12.76 -1.78 12.91
C GLN A 296 13.90 -0.85 13.33
N ARG A 297 13.94 -0.41 14.59
CA ARG A 297 15.02 0.44 15.09
C ARG A 297 16.38 -0.25 15.01
N GLN A 298 16.46 -1.54 15.35
CA GLN A 298 17.67 -2.34 15.14
C GLN A 298 18.09 -2.47 13.68
N TYR A 299 17.13 -2.52 12.76
CA TYR A 299 17.39 -2.52 11.32
C TYR A 299 17.99 -1.18 10.88
N PHE A 300 17.55 -0.07 11.47
CA PHE A 300 18.11 1.26 11.20
C PHE A 300 19.53 1.42 11.73
N ASP A 301 19.80 0.91 12.93
CA ASP A 301 21.14 0.90 13.53
C ASP A 301 22.18 0.15 12.67
N LYS A 302 21.74 -0.74 11.78
CA LYS A 302 22.59 -1.44 10.80
C LYS A 302 22.90 -0.61 9.54
N GLY A 303 22.55 0.67 9.53
CA GLY A 303 22.84 1.61 8.43
C GLY A 303 21.83 1.55 7.28
N ILE A 304 20.62 1.04 7.55
CA ILE A 304 19.50 1.13 6.62
C ILE A 304 18.66 2.36 6.99
N PRO A 305 18.52 3.36 6.11
CA PRO A 305 17.72 4.53 6.40
C PRO A 305 16.26 4.16 6.72
N PRO A 306 15.59 4.80 7.70
CA PRO A 306 14.17 4.55 7.99
C PRO A 306 13.26 4.69 6.77
N VAL A 307 13.61 5.58 5.85
CA VAL A 307 12.91 5.80 4.60
C VAL A 307 12.94 4.58 3.66
N GLU A 308 13.86 3.62 3.83
CA GLU A 308 13.87 2.36 3.08
C GLU A 308 12.88 1.31 3.63
N GLU A 309 12.39 1.49 4.87
CA GLU A 309 11.43 0.61 5.52
C GLU A 309 10.01 1.19 5.41
N TRP A 310 9.33 0.82 4.32
CA TRP A 310 8.01 1.35 3.96
C TRP A 310 6.95 1.15 5.06
N HIS A 311 7.12 0.17 5.93
CA HIS A 311 6.12 -0.17 6.94
C HIS A 311 6.31 0.58 8.26
N HIS A 312 7.42 1.31 8.44
CA HIS A 312 7.74 1.95 9.72
C HIS A 312 6.70 2.97 10.16
N GLY A 313 6.34 3.92 9.29
CA GLY A 313 5.32 4.93 9.59
C GLY A 313 3.97 4.32 9.97
N HIS A 314 3.58 3.22 9.32
CA HIS A 314 2.36 2.50 9.65
C HIS A 314 2.44 1.80 11.01
N ASN A 315 3.57 1.15 11.30
CA ASN A 315 3.76 0.44 12.56
C ASN A 315 3.68 1.37 13.77
N ILE A 316 4.35 2.53 13.73
CA ILE A 316 4.30 3.50 14.83
C ILE A 316 2.97 4.26 14.89
N HIS A 317 2.30 4.48 13.75
CA HIS A 317 0.91 4.97 13.74
C HIS A 317 0.00 4.01 14.51
N LEU A 318 0.05 2.71 14.18
CA LEU A 318 -0.79 1.71 14.80
C LEU A 318 -0.53 1.59 16.31
N MET A 319 0.76 1.57 16.68
CA MET A 319 1.19 1.59 18.08
C MET A 319 0.69 2.84 18.81
N GLY A 320 0.79 4.02 18.18
CA GLY A 320 0.25 5.27 18.70
C GLY A 320 -1.26 5.21 18.93
N SER A 321 -2.02 4.63 17.99
CA SER A 321 -3.47 4.45 18.09
C SER A 321 -3.86 3.49 19.22
N VAL A 322 -3.12 2.40 19.41
CA VAL A 322 -3.30 1.48 20.55
C VAL A 322 -2.99 2.19 21.88
N HIS A 323 -1.91 2.95 21.96
CA HIS A 323 -1.59 3.78 23.12
C HIS A 323 -2.71 4.78 23.42
N LEU A 324 -3.21 5.47 22.39
CA LEU A 324 -4.25 6.47 22.51
C LEU A 324 -5.54 5.86 23.08
N ARG A 325 -5.96 4.71 22.53
CA ARG A 325 -7.11 3.95 23.03
C ARG A 325 -6.92 3.53 24.49
N LEU A 326 -5.71 3.12 24.88
CA LEU A 326 -5.38 2.72 26.26
C LEU A 326 -5.23 3.91 27.23
N GLY A 327 -5.34 5.16 26.73
CA GLY A 327 -5.16 6.37 27.54
C GLY A 327 -3.69 6.76 27.78
N HIS A 328 -2.74 6.12 27.10
CA HIS A 328 -1.31 6.45 27.14
C HIS A 328 -1.01 7.63 26.21
N GLU A 329 -1.51 8.83 26.57
CA GLU A 329 -1.49 10.04 25.72
C GLU A 329 -0.09 10.47 25.31
N LYS A 330 0.87 10.42 26.24
CA LYS A 330 2.23 10.91 25.99
C LYS A 330 2.93 10.05 24.92
N GLU A 331 2.80 8.74 25.04
CA GLU A 331 3.35 7.77 24.10
C GLU A 331 2.66 7.88 22.74
N ALA A 332 1.33 8.01 22.72
CA ALA A 332 0.57 8.22 21.49
C ALA A 332 1.04 9.48 20.74
N GLU A 333 1.12 10.61 21.43
CA GLU A 333 1.58 11.89 20.86
C GLU A 333 2.99 11.78 20.27
N GLN A 334 3.92 11.16 21.00
CA GLN A 334 5.29 10.98 20.53
C GLN A 334 5.34 10.20 19.20
N LEU A 335 4.63 9.08 19.12
CA LEU A 335 4.66 8.18 17.95
C LEU A 335 3.95 8.78 16.73
N LEU A 336 2.80 9.41 16.94
CA LEU A 336 2.05 10.06 15.86
C LEU A 336 2.84 11.25 15.29
N ARG A 337 3.51 12.01 16.15
CA ARG A 337 4.40 13.10 15.73
C ARG A 337 5.65 12.58 15.02
N GLU A 338 6.26 11.49 15.50
CA GLU A 338 7.38 10.82 14.82
C GLU A 338 6.97 10.43 13.39
N ALA A 339 5.81 9.76 13.23
CA ALA A 339 5.27 9.36 11.93
C ALA A 339 5.06 10.55 10.99
N PHE A 340 4.55 11.67 11.51
CA PHE A 340 4.35 12.88 10.73
C PHE A 340 5.66 13.39 10.14
N TYR A 341 6.75 13.42 10.91
CA TYR A 341 8.03 13.98 10.46
C TYR A 341 8.95 12.97 9.76
N LEU A 342 8.49 11.74 9.51
CA LEU A 342 9.24 10.82 8.67
C LEU A 342 9.43 11.37 7.25
N PRO A 343 10.62 11.21 6.66
CA PRO A 343 10.84 11.50 5.26
C PRO A 343 9.88 10.69 4.38
N VAL A 344 9.19 11.39 3.49
CA VAL A 344 8.21 10.81 2.57
C VAL A 344 8.93 10.39 1.28
N ARG A 345 8.74 9.14 0.85
CA ARG A 345 9.46 8.56 -0.30
C ARG A 345 8.55 8.08 -1.41
N SER A 346 7.32 7.72 -1.09
CA SER A 346 6.36 7.12 -2.00
C SER A 346 4.97 7.66 -1.75
N LEU A 347 4.05 7.41 -2.69
CA LEU A 347 2.63 7.72 -2.50
C LEU A 347 2.05 7.04 -1.26
N ARG A 348 2.61 5.89 -0.82
CA ARG A 348 2.19 5.21 0.40
C ARG A 348 2.44 6.05 1.66
N ASP A 349 3.54 6.81 1.67
CA ASP A 349 4.03 7.53 2.85
C ASP A 349 3.28 8.84 3.07
N GLY A 350 2.74 9.44 2.01
CA GLY A 350 1.94 10.67 2.09
C GLY A 350 0.70 10.55 2.97
N ARG A 351 0.26 9.33 3.30
CA ARG A 351 -0.90 9.04 4.17
C ARG A 351 -0.61 9.30 5.65
N PHE A 352 0.65 9.18 6.07
CA PHE A 352 1.04 9.30 7.49
C PHE A 352 1.12 10.76 7.97
N THR A 353 0.76 11.73 7.14
CA THR A 353 0.51 13.12 7.60
C THR A 353 -0.76 13.25 8.42
N ASP A 354 -1.75 12.39 8.17
CA ASP A 354 -3.09 12.53 8.73
C ASP A 354 -3.17 12.28 10.25
N PRO A 355 -2.60 11.18 10.79
CA PRO A 355 -2.88 10.77 12.17
C PRO A 355 -2.42 11.79 13.23
N TRP A 356 -1.32 12.50 12.99
CA TRP A 356 -0.87 13.56 13.90
C TRP A 356 -1.85 14.74 13.94
N ILE A 357 -2.33 15.18 12.76
CA ILE A 357 -3.26 16.29 12.67
C ILE A 357 -4.61 15.89 13.28
N GLU A 358 -5.07 14.67 13.01
CA GLU A 358 -6.29 14.11 13.60
C GLU A 358 -6.22 14.04 15.13
N TYR A 359 -5.09 13.60 15.69
CA TYR A 359 -4.87 13.62 17.14
C TYR A 359 -4.98 15.04 17.72
N LEU A 360 -4.37 16.03 17.08
CA LEU A 360 -4.47 17.43 17.50
C LEU A 360 -5.92 17.94 17.47
N LEU A 361 -6.67 17.63 16.40
CA LEU A 361 -8.09 17.96 16.26
C LEU A 361 -8.94 17.29 17.35
N LEU A 362 -8.72 15.99 17.58
CA LEU A 362 -9.39 15.21 18.62
C LEU A 362 -9.14 15.79 20.02
N ARG A 363 -7.94 16.30 20.28
CA ARG A 363 -7.55 16.91 21.56
C ARG A 363 -7.88 18.39 21.67
N GLY A 364 -8.56 18.97 20.68
CA GLY A 364 -8.96 20.38 20.70
C GLY A 364 -7.83 21.38 20.49
N ARG A 365 -6.66 20.93 20.01
CA ARG A 365 -5.47 21.76 19.74
C ARG A 365 -5.55 22.37 18.34
N TYR A 366 -6.61 23.12 18.05
CA TYR A 366 -6.98 23.49 16.68
C TYR A 366 -5.95 24.40 15.96
N GLU A 367 -5.34 25.36 16.65
CA GLU A 367 -4.29 26.20 16.05
C GLU A 367 -3.03 25.40 15.70
N GLU A 368 -2.65 24.45 16.56
CA GLU A 368 -1.55 23.53 16.27
C GLU A 368 -1.89 22.59 15.11
N ALA A 369 -3.13 22.09 15.06
CA ALA A 369 -3.62 21.27 13.95
C ALA A 369 -3.56 22.04 12.63
N LEU A 370 -4.01 23.31 12.62
CA LEU A 370 -3.94 24.19 11.45
C LEU A 370 -2.49 24.42 11.00
N LYS A 371 -1.56 24.63 11.93
CA LYS A 371 -0.14 24.76 11.61
C LYS A 371 0.41 23.48 10.97
N ALA A 372 0.18 22.32 11.58
CA ALA A 372 0.62 21.03 11.04
C ALA A 372 -0.02 20.73 9.67
N ALA A 373 -1.30 21.07 9.48
CA ALA A 373 -2.00 20.93 8.21
C ALA A 373 -1.37 21.79 7.10
N ARG A 374 -1.01 23.05 7.41
CA ARG A 374 -0.28 23.92 6.47
C ARG A 374 1.14 23.42 6.18
N GLU A 375 1.83 22.82 7.15
CA GLU A 375 3.11 22.13 6.90
C GLU A 375 2.93 20.95 5.92
N ALA A 376 1.83 20.18 6.04
CA ALA A 376 1.51 19.09 5.12
C ALA A 376 1.23 19.60 3.68
N GLN A 377 0.63 20.78 3.53
CA GLN A 377 0.40 21.43 2.23
C GLN A 377 1.70 21.82 1.50
N GLN A 378 2.82 21.94 2.20
CA GLN A 378 4.12 22.23 1.59
C GLN A 378 4.88 20.96 1.17
N ARG A 379 4.32 19.77 1.41
CA ARG A 379 4.97 18.51 1.06
C ARG A 379 4.91 18.23 -0.45
N PRO A 380 5.87 17.45 -0.98
CA PRO A 380 5.98 17.20 -2.42
C PRO A 380 4.81 16.38 -2.99
N LEU A 381 4.16 15.52 -2.20
CA LEU A 381 3.08 14.66 -2.69
C LEU A 381 1.72 15.35 -2.68
N ALA A 382 0.98 15.23 -3.79
CA ALA A 382 -0.38 15.76 -3.91
C ALA A 382 -1.33 15.21 -2.83
N LEU A 383 -1.17 13.93 -2.45
CA LEU A 383 -1.95 13.32 -1.37
C LEU A 383 -1.73 14.04 -0.03
N ALA A 384 -0.48 14.33 0.35
CA ALA A 384 -0.18 15.05 1.58
C ALA A 384 -0.77 16.47 1.57
N ARG A 385 -0.74 17.13 0.41
CA ARG A 385 -1.36 18.46 0.25
C ARG A 385 -2.88 18.42 0.34
N PHE A 386 -3.51 17.40 -0.27
CA PHE A 386 -4.94 17.15 -0.15
C PHE A 386 -5.35 16.94 1.31
N VAL A 387 -4.67 16.03 2.02
CA VAL A 387 -4.90 15.78 3.45
C VAL A 387 -4.73 17.07 4.25
N GLY A 388 -3.64 17.81 4.01
CA GLY A 388 -3.36 19.09 4.65
C GLY A 388 -4.48 20.12 4.45
N SER A 389 -4.97 20.33 3.22
CA SER A 389 -6.09 21.24 2.96
C SER A 389 -7.40 20.81 3.62
N VAL A 390 -7.73 19.52 3.59
CA VAL A 390 -8.93 19.03 4.30
C VAL A 390 -8.82 19.29 5.80
N ARG A 391 -7.71 18.91 6.43
CA ARG A 391 -7.54 19.06 7.88
C ARG A 391 -7.37 20.52 8.32
N ALA A 392 -6.82 21.38 7.47
CA ALA A 392 -6.79 22.83 7.69
C ALA A 392 -8.22 23.40 7.74
N ALA A 393 -9.09 23.01 6.80
CA ALA A 393 -10.49 23.41 6.80
C ALA A 393 -11.22 22.95 8.08
N GLU A 394 -10.99 21.72 8.55
CA GLU A 394 -11.56 21.22 9.82
C GLU A 394 -11.09 22.02 11.04
N ALA A 395 -9.79 22.33 11.11
CA ALA A 395 -9.24 23.14 12.18
C ALA A 395 -9.85 24.55 12.17
N LEU A 396 -9.98 25.16 10.99
CA LEU A 396 -10.58 26.49 10.82
C LEU A 396 -12.08 26.51 11.17
N LEU A 397 -12.84 25.47 10.79
CA LEU A 397 -14.23 25.31 11.23
C LEU A 397 -14.33 25.23 12.75
N ALA A 398 -13.46 24.46 13.40
CA ALA A 398 -13.43 24.36 14.85
C ALA A 398 -13.05 25.68 15.55
N LEU A 399 -12.27 26.54 14.87
CA LEU A 399 -11.91 27.90 15.31
C LEU A 399 -12.96 28.96 14.97
N GLY A 400 -14.05 28.62 14.27
CA GLY A 400 -15.06 29.58 13.82
C GLY A 400 -14.63 30.46 12.64
N ARG A 401 -13.56 30.11 11.94
CA ARG A 401 -12.97 30.85 10.80
C ARG A 401 -13.53 30.33 9.47
N THR A 402 -14.84 30.42 9.31
CA THR A 402 -15.59 29.75 8.22
C THR A 402 -15.16 30.18 6.82
N ASP A 403 -14.88 31.46 6.59
CA ASP A 403 -14.47 31.97 5.27
C ASP A 403 -13.12 31.37 4.84
N GLU A 404 -12.16 31.30 5.78
CA GLU A 404 -10.88 30.64 5.53
C GLU A 404 -11.05 29.13 5.33
N ALA A 405 -11.96 28.49 6.07
CA ALA A 405 -12.27 27.08 5.88
C ALA A 405 -12.80 26.79 4.46
N HIS A 406 -13.65 27.66 3.91
CA HIS A 406 -14.12 27.53 2.52
C HIS A 406 -12.99 27.65 1.51
N GLN A 407 -12.01 28.54 1.75
CA GLN A 407 -10.82 28.64 0.88
C GLN A 407 -10.00 27.35 0.90
N GLU A 408 -9.80 26.76 2.08
CA GLU A 408 -9.11 25.47 2.23
C GLU A 408 -9.89 24.31 1.59
N HIS A 409 -11.23 24.35 1.61
CA HIS A 409 -12.06 23.36 0.91
C HIS A 409 -11.85 23.37 -0.60
N GLU A 410 -11.80 24.56 -1.22
CA GLU A 410 -11.51 24.69 -2.65
C GLU A 410 -10.07 24.26 -2.98
N GLN A 411 -9.10 24.59 -2.12
CA GLN A 411 -7.73 24.08 -2.26
C GLN A 411 -7.68 22.56 -2.16
N ALA A 412 -8.44 21.95 -1.25
CA ALA A 412 -8.53 20.50 -1.13
C ALA A 412 -9.04 19.85 -2.43
N LYS A 413 -10.10 20.41 -3.05
CA LYS A 413 -10.59 19.91 -4.36
C LYS A 413 -9.53 20.02 -5.45
N ALA A 414 -8.78 21.12 -5.50
CA ALA A 414 -7.68 21.28 -6.45
C ALA A 414 -6.57 20.24 -6.23
N HIS A 415 -6.15 20.03 -4.97
CA HIS A 415 -5.15 19.02 -4.63
C HIS A 415 -5.64 17.59 -4.89
N LEU A 416 -6.92 17.29 -4.67
CA LEU A 416 -7.52 16.00 -5.01
C LEU A 416 -7.44 15.74 -6.51
N LYS A 417 -7.72 16.74 -7.35
CA LYS A 417 -7.59 16.63 -8.80
C LYS A 417 -6.14 16.32 -9.21
N THR A 418 -5.16 17.03 -8.64
CA THR A 418 -3.74 16.71 -8.89
C THR A 418 -3.40 15.29 -8.44
N PHE A 419 -3.91 14.85 -7.29
CA PHE A 419 -3.70 13.48 -6.82
C PHE A 419 -4.31 12.45 -7.78
N GLN A 420 -5.51 12.70 -8.30
CA GLN A 420 -6.14 11.86 -9.33
C GLN A 420 -5.28 11.75 -10.58
N GLU A 421 -4.72 12.87 -11.05
CA GLU A 421 -3.82 12.92 -12.21
C GLU A 421 -2.52 12.15 -11.97
N ASP A 422 -1.88 12.31 -10.79
CA ASP A 422 -0.63 11.65 -10.42
C ASP A 422 -0.73 10.12 -10.41
N VAL A 423 -1.92 9.57 -10.09
CA VAL A 423 -2.11 8.12 -9.93
C VAL A 423 -3.02 7.48 -10.96
N ALA A 424 -3.58 8.24 -11.92
CA ALA A 424 -4.55 7.74 -12.90
C ALA A 424 -4.08 6.46 -13.61
N ASN A 425 -2.80 6.40 -13.97
CA ASN A 425 -2.18 5.26 -14.65
C ASN A 425 -1.34 4.37 -13.70
N HIS A 426 -1.36 4.63 -12.39
CA HIS A 426 -0.57 3.85 -11.44
C HIS A 426 -1.25 2.51 -11.12
N PRO A 427 -0.60 1.36 -11.38
CA PRO A 427 -1.24 0.04 -11.27
C PRO A 427 -1.71 -0.29 -9.84
N LEU A 428 -1.01 0.26 -8.84
CA LEU A 428 -1.33 0.05 -7.42
C LEU A 428 -2.25 1.13 -6.83
N TYR A 429 -2.27 2.35 -7.38
CA TYR A 429 -2.84 3.51 -6.68
C TYR A 429 -4.00 4.19 -7.40
N GLY A 430 -4.35 3.77 -8.61
CA GLY A 430 -5.42 4.42 -9.39
C GLY A 430 -6.81 4.47 -8.73
N GLN A 431 -7.06 3.72 -7.64
CA GLN A 431 -8.32 3.77 -6.88
C GLN A 431 -8.21 4.56 -5.57
N GLN A 432 -6.99 4.90 -5.14
CA GLN A 432 -6.77 5.60 -3.88
C GLN A 432 -7.51 6.94 -3.81
N PRO A 433 -7.53 7.81 -4.85
CA PRO A 433 -8.17 9.12 -4.74
C PRO A 433 -9.64 9.06 -4.34
N ARG A 434 -10.39 8.10 -4.87
CA ARG A 434 -11.80 7.90 -4.52
C ARG A 434 -11.95 7.53 -3.03
N ASN A 435 -11.14 6.61 -2.54
CA ASN A 435 -11.18 6.19 -1.13
C ASN A 435 -10.85 7.36 -0.19
N TRP A 436 -9.89 8.19 -0.56
CA TRP A 436 -9.48 9.38 0.20
C TRP A 436 -10.53 10.50 0.16
N GLU A 437 -11.16 10.73 -0.99
CA GLU A 437 -12.30 11.65 -1.12
C GLU A 437 -13.45 11.24 -0.19
N GLU A 438 -13.84 9.97 -0.22
CA GLU A 438 -14.91 9.41 0.62
C GLU A 438 -14.57 9.41 2.11
N SER A 439 -13.29 9.41 2.49
CA SER A 439 -12.85 9.31 3.89
C SER A 439 -12.49 10.65 4.52
N LEU A 440 -12.17 11.67 3.72
CA LEU A 440 -11.76 12.98 4.21
C LEU A 440 -12.64 14.12 3.68
N LEU A 441 -12.79 14.23 2.36
CA LEU A 441 -13.51 15.37 1.75
C LEU A 441 -15.02 15.31 2.04
N LYS A 442 -15.65 14.14 1.91
CA LYS A 442 -17.08 13.96 2.19
C LYS A 442 -17.44 14.25 3.66
N PRO A 443 -16.67 13.78 4.66
CA PRO A 443 -16.84 14.22 6.03
C PRO A 443 -16.69 15.73 6.26
N LEU A 444 -15.74 16.39 5.58
CA LEU A 444 -15.60 17.85 5.67
C LEU A 444 -16.85 18.56 5.10
N GLU A 445 -17.35 18.13 3.94
CA GLU A 445 -18.58 18.67 3.32
C GLU A 445 -19.80 18.50 4.25
N ALA A 446 -19.90 17.36 4.93
CA ALA A 446 -20.95 17.12 5.92
C ALA A 446 -20.83 18.06 7.14
N GLN A 447 -19.61 18.40 7.58
CA GLN A 447 -19.39 19.38 8.65
C GLN A 447 -19.80 20.79 8.23
N PHE A 448 -19.48 21.21 7.00
CA PHE A 448 -19.98 22.48 6.46
C PHE A 448 -21.51 22.53 6.43
N ALA A 449 -22.17 21.46 5.97
CA ALA A 449 -23.63 21.38 5.96
C ALA A 449 -24.21 21.45 7.38
N LEU A 450 -23.60 20.74 8.34
CA LEU A 450 -24.03 20.73 9.75
C LEU A 450 -23.98 22.13 10.39
N LEU A 451 -22.93 22.90 10.11
CA LEU A 451 -22.71 24.25 10.64
C LEU A 451 -23.38 25.34 9.80
N GLY A 452 -23.87 24.99 8.62
CA GLY A 452 -24.46 25.89 7.64
C GLY A 452 -25.98 26.06 7.77
N PRO A 453 -26.63 26.59 6.73
CA PRO A 453 -28.07 26.89 6.75
C PRO A 453 -28.97 25.65 6.73
N ASN A 454 -28.47 24.49 6.28
CA ASN A 454 -29.23 23.23 6.23
C ASN A 454 -28.59 22.14 7.12
N PRO A 455 -28.63 22.31 8.45
CA PRO A 455 -27.93 21.42 9.38
C PRO A 455 -28.39 19.97 9.31
N LYS A 456 -29.65 19.72 8.94
CA LYS A 456 -30.22 18.37 8.87
C LYS A 456 -29.54 17.49 7.82
N GLU A 457 -29.17 18.07 6.68
CA GLU A 457 -28.41 17.36 5.64
C GLU A 457 -27.03 16.93 6.14
N GLY A 458 -26.35 17.81 6.89
CA GLY A 458 -25.09 17.49 7.54
C GLY A 458 -25.23 16.39 8.60
N GLU A 459 -26.27 16.45 9.45
CA GLU A 459 -26.57 15.40 10.43
C GLU A 459 -26.74 14.03 9.76
N ASP A 460 -27.56 13.95 8.72
CA ASP A 460 -27.84 12.69 8.02
C ASP A 460 -26.59 12.15 7.28
N ALA A 461 -25.78 13.03 6.71
CA ALA A 461 -24.52 12.65 6.07
C ALA A 461 -23.49 12.12 7.09
N LEU A 462 -23.35 12.78 8.24
CA LEU A 462 -22.44 12.34 9.31
C LEU A 462 -22.88 11.00 9.90
N LEU A 463 -24.18 10.76 10.07
CA LEU A 463 -24.68 9.47 10.56
C LEU A 463 -24.39 8.32 9.58
N LYS A 464 -24.55 8.55 8.27
CA LYS A 464 -24.19 7.55 7.24
C LYS A 464 -22.69 7.23 7.26
N LEU A 465 -21.84 8.24 7.37
CA LEU A 465 -20.39 8.07 7.51
C LEU A 465 -20.06 7.30 8.80
N ALA A 466 -20.76 7.60 9.89
CA ALA A 466 -20.56 6.94 11.16
C ALA A 466 -20.94 5.46 11.14
N ASP A 467 -22.02 5.10 10.45
CA ASP A 467 -22.39 3.69 10.25
C ASP A 467 -21.37 2.95 9.38
N ARG A 468 -20.77 3.62 8.38
CA ARG A 468 -19.66 3.06 7.61
C ARG A 468 -18.45 2.77 8.50
N PHE A 469 -17.99 3.73 9.29
CA PHE A 469 -16.86 3.55 10.21
C PHE A 469 -17.10 2.40 11.20
N ALA A 470 -18.33 2.30 11.74
CA ALA A 470 -18.69 1.23 12.66
C ALA A 470 -18.72 -0.17 11.99
N GLY A 471 -18.87 -0.21 10.67
CA GLY A 471 -18.89 -1.44 9.87
C GLY A 471 -17.54 -1.89 9.33
N GLU A 472 -16.46 -1.11 9.50
CA GLU A 472 -15.13 -1.47 9.04
C GLU A 472 -14.64 -2.75 9.74
N THR A 473 -14.14 -3.72 8.98
CA THR A 473 -13.69 -5.02 9.50
C THR A 473 -12.22 -4.98 9.95
N GLY A 474 -11.35 -4.38 9.14
CA GLY A 474 -9.94 -4.20 9.44
C GLY A 474 -9.68 -3.22 10.60
N PHE A 475 -8.61 -3.46 11.35
CA PHE A 475 -8.26 -2.64 12.51
C PHE A 475 -7.97 -1.17 12.16
N ASP A 476 -7.32 -0.89 11.01
CA ASP A 476 -7.08 0.48 10.54
C ASP A 476 -8.35 1.34 10.46
N GLY A 477 -9.36 0.87 9.73
CA GLY A 477 -10.63 1.59 9.56
C GLY A 477 -11.42 1.65 10.87
N TRP A 478 -11.37 0.57 11.65
CA TRP A 478 -12.04 0.46 12.94
C TRP A 478 -11.46 1.44 13.98
N VAL A 479 -10.13 1.54 14.11
CA VAL A 479 -9.48 2.41 15.12
C VAL A 479 -9.50 3.87 14.70
N THR A 480 -9.30 4.16 13.41
CA THR A 480 -9.43 5.52 12.87
C THR A 480 -10.89 6.00 13.02
N GLY A 481 -11.85 5.12 12.72
CA GLY A 481 -13.27 5.37 12.90
C GLY A 481 -13.63 5.74 14.34
N LEU A 482 -13.06 5.05 15.32
CA LEU A 482 -13.26 5.32 16.76
C LEU A 482 -12.95 6.79 17.11
N PHE A 483 -11.72 7.23 16.79
CA PHE A 483 -11.26 8.59 17.11
C PHE A 483 -11.98 9.65 16.27
N ARG A 484 -12.25 9.34 15.00
CA ARG A 484 -12.97 10.24 14.11
C ARG A 484 -14.40 10.49 14.58
N LEU A 485 -15.09 9.47 15.06
CA LEU A 485 -16.43 9.61 15.63
C LEU A 485 -16.44 10.46 16.89
N GLU A 486 -15.43 10.32 17.76
CA GLU A 486 -15.32 11.17 18.95
C GLU A 486 -15.11 12.64 18.56
N GLN A 487 -14.23 12.92 17.58
CA GLN A 487 -14.04 14.28 17.06
C GLN A 487 -15.37 14.86 16.55
N LEU A 488 -16.14 14.10 15.77
CA LEU A 488 -17.43 14.51 15.22
C LEU A 488 -18.50 14.67 16.32
N ALA A 489 -18.50 13.83 17.35
CA ALA A 489 -19.38 13.98 18.51
C ALA A 489 -19.08 15.28 19.26
N GLY A 490 -17.80 15.62 19.42
CA GLY A 490 -17.37 16.89 20.02
C GLY A 490 -17.79 18.09 19.18
N LEU A 491 -17.71 18.00 17.84
CA LEU A 491 -18.24 19.03 16.95
C LEU A 491 -19.75 19.21 17.11
N ALA A 492 -20.51 18.11 17.05
CA ALA A 492 -21.95 18.11 17.23
C ALA A 492 -22.36 18.74 18.56
N GLN A 493 -21.65 18.40 19.64
CA GLN A 493 -21.86 19.02 20.96
C GLN A 493 -21.64 20.53 20.93
N ARG A 494 -20.51 21.01 20.39
CA ARG A 494 -20.22 22.46 20.30
C ARG A 494 -21.25 23.21 19.44
N ALA A 495 -21.84 22.54 18.45
CA ALA A 495 -22.90 23.06 17.61
C ALA A 495 -24.31 22.96 18.24
N GLY A 496 -24.44 22.50 19.49
CA GLY A 496 -25.74 22.33 20.18
C GLY A 496 -26.56 21.14 19.68
N ARG A 497 -25.97 20.23 18.91
CA ARG A 497 -26.61 19.06 18.29
C ARG A 497 -26.52 17.83 19.19
N ASN A 498 -27.08 17.93 20.39
CA ASN A 498 -26.95 16.90 21.42
C ASN A 498 -27.47 15.52 20.98
N GLN A 499 -28.54 15.46 20.18
CA GLN A 499 -29.06 14.19 19.64
C GLN A 499 -28.07 13.52 18.67
N LEU A 500 -27.46 14.30 17.77
CA LEU A 500 -26.41 13.80 16.88
C LEU A 500 -25.19 13.34 17.68
N ALA A 501 -24.74 14.15 18.63
CA ALA A 501 -23.60 13.80 19.49
C ALA A 501 -23.85 12.46 20.22
N GLN A 502 -25.03 12.29 20.81
CA GLN A 502 -25.44 11.05 21.46
C GLN A 502 -25.45 9.86 20.49
N ALA A 503 -26.02 10.03 19.29
CA ALA A 503 -26.05 8.97 18.27
C ALA A 503 -24.65 8.56 17.76
N LEU A 504 -23.68 9.48 17.78
CA LEU A 504 -22.28 9.19 17.46
C LEU A 504 -21.58 8.45 18.61
N LEU A 505 -21.83 8.86 19.86
CA LEU A 505 -21.31 8.15 21.05
C LEU A 505 -21.84 6.71 21.15
N GLU A 506 -23.10 6.47 20.79
CA GLU A 506 -23.67 5.11 20.72
C GLU A 506 -22.93 4.23 19.70
N ARG A 507 -22.49 4.81 18.57
CA ARG A 507 -21.70 4.10 17.55
C ARG A 507 -20.29 3.79 18.04
N ILE A 508 -19.67 4.72 18.74
CA ILE A 508 -18.38 4.50 19.43
C ILE A 508 -18.49 3.29 20.37
N HIS A 509 -19.55 3.22 21.18
CA HIS A 509 -19.76 2.10 22.10
C HIS A 509 -19.98 0.76 21.37
N ARG A 510 -20.57 0.75 20.16
CA ARG A 510 -20.65 -0.45 19.33
C ARG A 510 -19.30 -0.89 18.75
N ILE A 511 -18.42 0.07 18.46
CA ILE A 511 -17.07 -0.19 17.93
C ILE A 511 -16.19 -0.78 19.02
N ASP A 512 -16.09 -0.10 20.16
CA ASP A 512 -15.32 -0.50 21.33
C ASP A 512 -16.10 -0.15 22.62
N PRO A 513 -16.78 -1.12 23.25
CA PRO A 513 -17.57 -0.88 24.46
C PRO A 513 -16.75 -0.35 25.65
N ASP A 514 -15.45 -0.64 25.67
CA ASP A 514 -14.53 -0.30 26.74
C ASP A 514 -13.82 1.05 26.49
N TYR A 515 -14.02 1.65 25.31
CA TYR A 515 -13.48 2.97 25.02
C TYR A 515 -14.31 4.06 25.71
N VAL A 516 -13.63 4.94 26.44
CA VAL A 516 -14.25 6.05 27.16
C VAL A 516 -13.92 7.36 26.45
N PRO A 517 -14.82 7.88 25.58
CA PRO A 517 -14.59 9.15 24.90
C PRO A 517 -14.57 10.31 25.91
N LYS A 518 -13.79 11.35 25.61
CA LYS A 518 -13.71 12.57 26.45
C LYS A 518 -14.93 13.48 26.25
N VAL A 519 -15.63 13.33 25.13
CA VAL A 519 -16.88 14.04 24.82
C VAL A 519 -18.00 13.56 25.75
N ARG A 520 -18.65 14.49 26.44
CA ARG A 520 -19.79 14.20 27.34
C ARG A 520 -21.02 14.97 26.90
N VAL A 521 -22.07 14.28 26.50
CA VAL A 521 -23.39 14.90 26.27
C VAL A 521 -24.14 14.91 27.59
N ALA A 522 -24.73 16.05 27.96
CA ALA A 522 -25.62 16.08 29.13
C ALA A 522 -26.75 15.08 28.87
N ALA A 523 -27.02 14.17 29.82
CA ALA A 523 -28.19 13.32 29.75
C ALA A 523 -29.39 14.22 29.44
N ALA A 524 -30.14 13.90 28.39
CA ALA A 524 -31.35 14.64 28.04
C ALA A 524 -32.17 14.71 29.32
N GLY A 525 -32.22 15.90 29.95
CA GLY A 525 -33.05 16.12 31.11
C GLY A 525 -34.43 15.67 30.69
N THR A 526 -34.99 14.68 31.40
CA THR A 526 -36.41 14.42 31.34
C THR A 526 -37.11 15.78 31.39
N GLN A 527 -38.08 16.05 30.52
CA GLN A 527 -38.77 17.34 30.45
C GLN A 527 -39.23 17.91 31.82
N ALA A 528 -39.29 17.07 32.85
CA ALA A 528 -39.44 17.44 34.25
C ALA A 528 -38.37 18.44 34.80
N ASP A 529 -37.12 18.39 34.35
CA ASP A 529 -36.01 19.19 34.92
C ASP A 529 -35.93 20.62 34.35
N GLN A 530 -36.51 20.84 33.16
CA GLN A 530 -36.67 22.19 32.59
C GLN A 530 -37.89 22.92 33.19
N ALA A 531 -38.90 22.19 33.65
CA ALA A 531 -40.06 22.76 34.34
C ALA A 531 -39.76 23.17 35.80
N ALA A 532 -38.68 22.66 36.41
CA ALA A 532 -38.26 23.04 37.75
C ALA A 532 -37.34 24.29 37.79
N ARG A 533 -36.98 24.83 36.63
CA ARG A 533 -36.11 26.02 36.47
C ARG A 533 -36.82 27.23 35.85
N GLN A 534 -38.13 27.14 35.65
CA GLN A 534 -39.04 28.26 35.37
C GLN A 534 -39.94 28.44 36.58
#